data_AF-A0A364K7B6-F1
#
_entry.id   AF-A0A364K7B6-F1
#
_cell.length_a   1.000
_cell.length_b   1.000
_cell.length_c   1.000
_cell.angle_alpha   90.00
_cell.angle_beta   90.00
_cell.angle_gamma   90.00
#
_symmetry.space_group_name_H-M   'P 1'
#
loop_
_entity.id
_entity.type
_entity.pdbx_description
1 polymer ?
#
loop_
_entity_poly.entity_id
_entity_poly.type
_entity_poly.pdbx_seq_one_letter_code
_entity_poly.pdbx_strand_id
1 'polypeptide(L)'
;MRFKLYLNDWFVNAGILGFLKVLSRYEDESLYQMGPNYIECDSRILETFAEKFFEVLLEKYSKYEQDKKQLTLRLQKAKSDPKQFTDQRNKTFDLVKSTIDKLKKKVERGYLSESVLIELKRLHEKKKETKSIEELETVIQQYLEIISMKDVEESLTINLIRAEFMKLYGQPSFLNPSFQGITNDFIHRFKEDFMIPVMQELDFIQWIQNRDLELIEKDLKKEKARSKCFSDQYKLYRKVGEILPCSLLEERFPGTLQLEEMHFSPLGISAKIENVFWNGKESTYISHLARLILFCIPLGVCAFDRQEKGYNQSSNEWQRIYTFVNADTSIRQLKKINDEFVLRKDRDHPFSELIYDLLQETEKKSIWTLQNIMFVEFYGEGKNTQLNYFHISKRIAEFFSSKNSKDLEQIRYASFRNQVIQAILDRKDPMGFIERHLRQMIQEGRSAWGCQKALQARYKLNQMMQGEQDVDARRLKKVFDEGKEISHYFHKNDRANQLAGLSYRLLNACKAGNKNQFYDSILRIYISMGREIPPSILNIFHEQDLSFEEWGYSFISGLQSYENNNKEEQDHV
;
A
#
# COMPACT_ATOMS: atom_id res chain seq x y z
N MET A 1 32.75 -12.18 -12.31
CA MET A 1 31.71 -13.16 -12.75
C MET A 1 30.46 -12.39 -13.12
N ARG A 2 29.63 -12.88 -14.03
CA ARG A 2 28.26 -12.36 -14.19
C ARG A 2 27.24 -13.33 -13.61
N PHE A 3 26.21 -12.81 -12.97
CA PHE A 3 25.11 -13.59 -12.41
C PHE A 3 23.76 -13.00 -12.85
N LYS A 4 22.73 -13.84 -12.91
CA LYS A 4 21.37 -13.45 -13.34
C LYS A 4 20.38 -13.66 -12.21
N LEU A 5 19.47 -12.70 -12.05
CA LEU A 5 18.33 -12.76 -11.15
C LEU A 5 17.06 -12.66 -11.98
N TYR A 6 16.31 -13.76 -12.04
CA TYR A 6 15.07 -13.86 -12.78
C TYR A 6 13.89 -13.45 -11.91
N LEU A 7 12.89 -12.82 -12.54
CA LEU A 7 11.59 -12.63 -11.93
C LEU A 7 10.97 -14.00 -11.64
N ASN A 8 10.34 -14.11 -10.48
CA ASN A 8 9.67 -15.31 -9.99
C ASN A 8 8.42 -14.87 -9.19
N ASP A 9 8.29 -15.28 -7.93
CA ASP A 9 7.24 -14.84 -7.03
C ASP A 9 7.36 -13.36 -6.62
N TRP A 10 6.26 -12.80 -6.11
CA TRP A 10 6.14 -11.38 -5.77
C TRP A 10 7.22 -10.85 -4.83
N PHE A 11 7.67 -11.65 -3.86
CA PHE A 11 8.66 -11.23 -2.87
C PHE A 11 10.07 -11.22 -3.47
N VAL A 12 10.38 -12.15 -4.38
CA VAL A 12 11.62 -12.13 -5.18
C VAL A 12 11.58 -10.91 -6.09
N ASN A 13 10.45 -10.67 -6.77
CA ASN A 13 10.28 -9.55 -7.68
C ASN A 13 10.39 -8.20 -6.96
N ALA A 14 9.77 -8.07 -5.79
CA ALA A 14 9.90 -6.89 -4.93
C ALA A 14 11.36 -6.69 -4.47
N GLY A 15 12.04 -7.76 -4.08
CA GLY A 15 13.46 -7.75 -3.73
C GLY A 15 14.36 -7.32 -4.89
N ILE A 16 14.13 -7.87 -6.09
CA ILE A 16 14.85 -7.52 -7.32
C ILE A 16 14.62 -6.05 -7.67
N LEU A 17 13.38 -5.55 -7.59
CA LEU A 17 13.11 -4.13 -7.84
C LEU A 17 13.76 -3.23 -6.78
N GLY A 18 13.82 -3.66 -5.53
CA GLY A 18 14.56 -2.96 -4.48
C GLY A 18 16.08 -2.92 -4.74
N PHE A 19 16.65 -4.05 -5.15
CA PHE A 19 18.06 -4.16 -5.54
C PHE A 19 18.36 -3.27 -6.76
N LEU A 20 17.51 -3.33 -7.79
CA LEU A 20 17.59 -2.52 -8.99
C LEU A 20 17.47 -1.01 -8.69
N LYS A 21 16.72 -0.63 -7.66
CA LYS A 21 16.62 0.79 -7.24
C LYS A 21 17.96 1.35 -6.77
N VAL A 22 18.81 0.51 -6.17
CA VAL A 22 20.19 0.88 -5.83
C VAL A 22 21.03 0.96 -7.10
N LEU A 23 20.99 -0.07 -7.95
CA LEU A 23 21.83 -0.13 -9.15
C LEU A 23 21.52 1.01 -10.12
N SER A 24 20.24 1.25 -10.41
CA SER A 24 19.81 2.27 -11.38
C SER A 24 20.20 3.71 -11.04
N ARG A 25 20.61 3.97 -9.80
CA ARG A 25 21.03 5.29 -9.36
C ARG A 25 22.54 5.52 -9.49
N TYR A 26 23.34 4.47 -9.38
CA TYR A 26 24.79 4.60 -9.20
C TYR A 26 25.62 3.75 -10.16
N GLU A 27 25.05 2.71 -10.75
CA GLU A 27 25.76 1.81 -11.65
C GLU A 27 25.45 2.16 -13.11
N ASP A 28 26.48 2.01 -13.93
CA ASP A 28 26.40 2.14 -15.38
C ASP A 28 25.89 0.83 -16.02
N GLU A 29 25.34 0.91 -17.23
CA GLU A 29 24.91 -0.23 -18.05
C GLU A 29 26.03 -1.27 -18.29
N SER A 30 27.31 -0.87 -18.16
CA SER A 30 28.46 -1.79 -18.21
C SER A 30 28.51 -2.82 -17.07
N LEU A 31 27.91 -2.50 -15.91
CA LEU A 31 27.92 -3.34 -14.71
C LEU A 31 26.60 -4.10 -14.50
N TYR A 32 25.51 -3.67 -15.11
CA TYR A 32 24.27 -4.44 -15.11
C TYR A 32 23.41 -4.17 -16.36
N GLN A 33 22.64 -5.18 -16.77
CA GLN A 33 21.69 -5.06 -17.87
C GLN A 33 20.35 -5.69 -17.52
N MET A 34 19.26 -5.05 -17.96
CA MET A 34 17.90 -5.56 -17.80
C MET A 34 17.49 -6.35 -19.05
N GLY A 35 17.34 -7.66 -18.91
CA GLY A 35 16.71 -8.53 -19.90
C GLY A 35 15.18 -8.44 -19.86
N PRO A 36 14.47 -9.36 -20.54
CA PRO A 36 13.00 -9.38 -20.53
C PRO A 36 12.45 -9.64 -19.12
N ASN A 37 12.87 -10.72 -18.46
CA ASN A 37 12.39 -11.15 -17.15
C ASN A 37 13.53 -11.37 -16.15
N TYR A 38 14.70 -10.74 -16.36
CA TYR A 38 15.85 -10.87 -15.47
C TYR A 38 16.68 -9.60 -15.43
N ILE A 39 17.47 -9.44 -14.37
CA ILE A 39 18.66 -8.58 -14.37
C ILE A 39 19.92 -9.43 -14.42
N GLU A 40 20.89 -9.01 -15.21
CA GLU A 40 22.22 -9.59 -15.24
C GLU A 40 23.23 -8.59 -14.71
N CYS A 41 24.03 -9.03 -13.75
CA CYS A 41 24.90 -8.19 -12.95
C CYS A 41 26.33 -8.71 -12.99
N ASP A 42 27.30 -7.79 -13.08
CA ASP A 42 28.70 -8.09 -12.82
C ASP A 42 28.94 -8.15 -11.31
N SER A 43 29.67 -9.16 -10.83
CA SER A 43 29.96 -9.35 -9.40
C SER A 43 30.66 -8.17 -8.73
N ARG A 44 31.34 -7.30 -9.50
CA ARG A 44 31.98 -6.07 -8.99
C ARG A 44 31.01 -5.10 -8.32
N ILE A 45 29.71 -5.13 -8.66
CA ILE A 45 28.72 -4.27 -7.98
C ILE A 45 28.66 -4.55 -6.48
N LEU A 46 28.96 -5.79 -6.05
CA LEU A 46 28.86 -6.20 -4.65
C LEU A 46 29.92 -5.54 -3.76
N GLU A 47 31.02 -5.03 -4.32
CA GLU A 47 32.12 -4.41 -3.57
C GLU A 47 31.72 -3.08 -2.92
N THR A 48 30.83 -2.33 -3.60
CA THR A 48 30.35 -1.00 -3.19
C THR A 48 28.84 -0.95 -2.92
N PHE A 49 28.15 -2.10 -3.01
CA PHE A 49 26.70 -2.17 -2.85
C PHE A 49 26.25 -1.72 -1.46
N ALA A 50 27.01 -2.05 -0.40
CA ALA A 50 26.62 -1.74 0.98
C ALA A 50 26.51 -0.22 1.18
N GLU A 51 27.52 0.52 0.73
CA GLU A 51 27.60 1.97 0.82
C GLU A 51 26.43 2.61 0.05
N LYS A 52 26.23 2.21 -1.21
CA LYS A 52 25.15 2.70 -2.09
C LYS A 52 23.76 2.35 -1.55
N PHE A 53 23.58 1.16 -0.97
CA PHE A 53 22.32 0.72 -0.39
C PHE A 53 21.92 1.61 0.80
N PHE A 54 22.86 1.94 1.69
CA PHE A 54 22.58 2.83 2.82
C PHE A 54 22.30 4.27 2.37
N GLU A 55 22.95 4.78 1.33
CA GLU A 55 22.61 6.09 0.76
C GLU A 55 21.15 6.14 0.27
N VAL A 56 20.71 5.13 -0.49
CA VAL A 56 19.31 5.05 -0.96
C VAL A 56 18.33 4.91 0.22
N LEU A 57 18.70 4.17 1.27
CA LEU A 57 17.87 4.03 2.46
C LEU A 57 17.75 5.33 3.24
N LEU A 58 18.86 6.04 3.47
CA LEU A 58 18.88 7.31 4.18
C LEU A 58 17.99 8.34 3.48
N GLU A 59 18.02 8.39 2.14
CA GLU A 59 17.12 9.26 1.39
C GLU A 59 15.66 8.81 1.50
N LYS A 60 15.36 7.52 1.23
CA LYS A 60 13.98 7.02 1.23
C LYS A 60 13.30 7.21 2.58
N TYR A 61 14.06 7.09 3.67
CA TYR A 61 13.57 7.17 5.04
C TYR A 61 13.97 8.46 5.75
N SER A 62 14.43 9.50 5.02
CA SER A 62 14.94 10.75 5.60
C SER A 62 14.01 11.28 6.69
N LYS A 63 14.55 11.35 7.92
CA LYS A 63 13.80 11.86 9.05
C LYS A 63 13.51 13.35 8.89
N TYR A 64 14.44 14.10 8.29
CA TYR A 64 14.27 15.50 7.95
C TYR A 64 13.03 15.71 7.05
N GLU A 65 12.92 14.98 5.94
CA GLU A 65 11.80 15.13 5.01
C GLU A 65 10.45 14.73 5.65
N GLN A 66 10.45 13.70 6.50
CA GLN A 66 9.26 13.30 7.26
C GLN A 66 8.81 14.39 8.24
N ASP A 67 9.74 14.94 9.02
CA ASP A 67 9.44 15.97 10.02
C ASP A 67 9.05 17.28 9.33
N LYS A 68 9.70 17.65 8.23
CA LYS A 68 9.33 18.79 7.39
C LYS A 68 7.90 18.67 6.88
N LYS A 69 7.54 17.55 6.23
CA LYS A 69 6.15 17.31 5.76
C LYS A 69 5.15 17.42 6.91
N GLN A 70 5.44 16.79 8.05
CA GLN A 70 4.56 16.82 9.21
C GLN A 70 4.40 18.22 9.80
N LEU A 71 5.49 18.97 9.96
CA LEU A 71 5.50 20.31 10.54
C LEU A 71 4.83 21.33 9.61
N THR A 72 5.04 21.23 8.29
CA THR A 72 4.34 22.06 7.30
C THR A 72 2.83 21.85 7.39
N LEU A 73 2.34 20.61 7.46
CA LEU A 73 0.91 20.31 7.62
C LEU A 73 0.35 20.86 8.93
N ARG A 74 1.11 20.79 10.03
CA ARG A 74 0.71 21.36 11.33
C ARG A 74 0.63 22.88 11.26
N LEU A 75 1.60 23.53 10.62
CA LEU A 75 1.62 24.97 10.44
C LEU A 75 0.44 25.45 9.59
N GLN A 76 0.11 24.73 8.50
CA GLN A 76 -1.08 25.00 7.71
C GLN A 76 -2.36 24.91 8.54
N LYS A 77 -2.53 23.84 9.34
CA LYS A 77 -3.69 23.70 10.23
C LYS A 77 -3.79 24.82 11.26
N ALA A 78 -2.66 25.23 11.83
CA ALA A 78 -2.60 26.36 12.76
C ALA A 78 -2.96 27.70 12.08
N LYS A 79 -2.59 27.88 10.81
CA LYS A 79 -2.96 29.05 9.99
C LYS A 79 -4.45 29.05 9.63
N SER A 80 -5.03 27.88 9.34
CA SER A 80 -6.43 27.76 8.91
C SER A 80 -7.47 27.92 10.04
N ASP A 81 -7.13 27.53 11.27
CA ASP A 81 -8.05 27.62 12.43
C ASP A 81 -7.31 28.11 13.69
N PRO A 82 -7.59 29.35 14.18
CA PRO A 82 -6.99 29.88 15.40
C PRO A 82 -7.18 28.99 16.64
N LYS A 83 -8.27 28.20 16.70
CA LYS A 83 -8.50 27.27 17.82
C LYS A 83 -7.50 26.11 17.83
N GLN A 84 -6.94 25.76 16.67
CA GLN A 84 -5.96 24.68 16.55
C GLN A 84 -4.53 25.11 16.88
N PHE A 85 -4.25 26.41 16.97
CA PHE A 85 -2.90 26.91 17.22
C PHE A 85 -2.26 26.26 18.46
N THR A 86 -2.96 26.26 19.59
CA THR A 86 -2.45 25.71 20.86
C THR A 86 -2.14 24.21 20.75
N ASP A 87 -3.00 23.44 20.10
CA ASP A 87 -2.82 22.00 19.88
C ASP A 87 -1.62 21.72 18.96
N GLN A 88 -1.54 22.39 17.81
CA GLN A 88 -0.43 22.20 16.87
C GLN A 88 0.91 22.65 17.47
N ARG A 89 0.93 23.77 18.21
CA ARG A 89 2.11 24.20 18.97
C ARG A 89 2.56 23.12 19.94
N ASN A 90 1.66 22.57 20.75
CA ASN A 90 2.01 21.52 21.72
C ASN A 90 2.61 20.29 21.03
N LYS A 91 1.97 19.82 19.96
CA LYS A 91 2.45 18.68 19.14
C LYS A 91 3.83 18.94 18.52
N THR A 92 4.13 20.16 18.09
CA THR A 92 5.46 20.55 17.60
C THR A 92 6.51 20.44 18.70
N PHE A 93 6.24 20.97 19.88
CA PHE A 93 7.19 20.85 21.00
C PHE A 93 7.34 19.42 21.52
N ASP A 94 6.30 18.60 21.47
CA ASP A 94 6.38 17.18 21.82
C ASP A 94 7.29 16.41 20.83
N LEU A 95 7.30 16.80 19.55
CA LEU A 95 8.25 16.27 18.56
C LEU A 95 9.69 16.69 18.88
N VAL A 96 9.93 17.96 19.21
CA VAL A 96 11.26 18.45 19.64
C VAL A 96 11.74 17.66 20.86
N LYS A 97 10.87 17.47 21.86
CA LYS A 97 11.17 16.68 23.05
C LYS A 97 11.52 15.22 22.71
N SER A 98 10.72 14.57 21.88
CA SER A 98 10.99 13.20 21.43
C SER A 98 12.33 13.09 20.69
N THR A 99 12.70 14.11 19.94
CA THR A 99 14.00 14.19 19.25
C THR A 99 15.15 14.27 20.27
N ILE A 100 15.04 15.12 21.28
CA ILE A 100 16.00 15.21 22.39
C ILE A 100 16.19 13.84 23.05
N ASP A 101 15.10 13.16 23.38
CA ASP A 101 15.13 11.86 24.07
C ASP A 101 15.84 10.78 23.23
N LYS A 102 15.62 10.79 21.89
CA LYS A 102 16.28 9.86 20.95
C LYS A 102 17.77 10.14 20.79
N LEU A 103 18.18 11.41 20.79
CA LEU A 103 19.58 11.81 20.59
C LEU A 103 20.42 11.73 21.87
N LYS A 104 19.80 11.76 23.05
CA LYS A 104 20.50 11.72 24.35
C LYS A 104 21.55 10.61 24.44
N LYS A 105 21.16 9.37 24.12
CA LYS A 105 22.06 8.20 24.15
C LYS A 105 23.19 8.27 23.12
N LYS A 106 23.00 8.99 22.02
CA LYS A 106 24.01 9.15 20.96
C LYS A 106 25.09 10.13 21.41
N VAL A 107 24.71 11.22 22.07
CA VAL A 107 25.66 12.18 22.67
C VAL A 107 26.41 11.56 23.84
N GLU A 108 25.73 10.86 24.76
CA GLU A 108 26.36 10.19 25.90
C GLU A 108 27.46 9.20 25.48
N ARG A 109 27.37 8.66 24.26
CA ARG A 109 28.33 7.73 23.67
C ARG A 109 29.36 8.38 22.74
N GLY A 110 29.33 9.70 22.60
CA GLY A 110 30.28 10.46 21.78
C GLY A 110 30.02 10.37 20.26
N TYR A 111 28.85 9.89 19.83
CA TYR A 111 28.51 9.83 18.39
C TYR A 111 28.00 11.16 17.83
N LEU A 112 27.62 12.09 18.70
CA LEU A 112 27.07 13.40 18.35
C LEU A 112 27.60 14.46 19.31
N SER A 113 27.77 15.68 18.80
CA SER A 113 28.17 16.82 19.62
C SER A 113 27.12 17.18 20.66
N GLU A 114 27.55 17.51 21.88
CA GLU A 114 26.67 17.96 22.95
C GLU A 114 25.96 19.29 22.62
N SER A 115 26.57 20.10 21.75
CA SER A 115 25.97 21.36 21.24
C SER A 115 24.56 21.16 20.66
N VAL A 116 24.32 20.06 19.94
CA VAL A 116 23.02 19.72 19.34
C VAL A 116 21.94 19.58 20.41
N LEU A 117 22.22 18.90 21.52
CA LEU A 117 21.25 18.75 22.61
C LEU A 117 21.00 20.07 23.34
N ILE A 118 22.03 20.91 23.48
CA ILE A 118 21.89 22.23 24.10
C ILE A 118 20.96 23.10 23.24
N GLU A 119 21.17 23.14 21.93
CA GLU A 119 20.34 23.90 21.00
C GLU A 119 18.89 23.40 20.98
N LEU A 120 18.66 22.09 20.90
CA LEU A 120 17.30 21.52 20.94
C LEU A 120 16.59 21.78 22.28
N LYS A 121 17.30 21.71 23.41
CA LYS A 121 16.73 22.03 24.73
C LYS A 121 16.34 23.50 24.82
N ARG A 122 17.22 24.41 24.39
CA ARG A 122 16.92 25.85 24.29
C ARG A 122 15.71 26.10 23.40
N LEU A 123 15.62 25.40 22.27
CA LEU A 123 14.47 25.51 21.38
C LEU A 123 13.20 25.04 22.10
N HIS A 124 13.23 23.91 22.79
CA HIS A 124 12.09 23.38 23.54
C HIS A 124 11.61 24.31 24.67
N GLU A 125 12.51 25.04 25.32
CA GLU A 125 12.18 26.02 26.38
C GLU A 125 11.33 27.19 25.87
N LYS A 126 11.44 27.55 24.58
CA LYS A 126 10.63 28.60 23.94
C LYS A 126 9.14 28.28 23.88
N LYS A 127 8.69 27.08 24.28
CA LYS A 127 7.27 26.66 24.26
C LYS A 127 6.30 27.67 24.88
N LYS A 128 6.71 28.33 25.98
CA LYS A 128 5.87 29.32 26.69
C LYS A 128 5.90 30.70 26.01
N GLU A 129 6.97 31.00 25.29
CA GLU A 129 7.18 32.27 24.59
C GLU A 129 6.45 32.27 23.25
N THR A 130 6.37 31.12 22.58
CA THR A 130 5.62 30.93 21.32
C THR A 130 4.11 31.10 21.51
N LYS A 131 3.62 32.29 21.18
CA LYS A 131 2.23 32.75 21.25
C LYS A 131 1.66 33.11 19.88
N SER A 132 2.49 33.35 18.87
CA SER A 132 2.08 33.67 17.50
C SER A 132 2.44 32.58 16.49
N ILE A 133 1.83 32.66 15.29
CA ILE A 133 2.11 31.73 14.18
C ILE A 133 3.52 31.97 13.63
N GLU A 134 3.95 33.22 13.53
CA GLU A 134 5.28 33.61 13.04
C GLU A 134 6.39 33.10 13.96
N GLU A 135 6.17 33.14 15.28
CA GLU A 135 7.08 32.56 16.27
C GLU A 135 7.15 31.04 16.14
N LEU A 136 6.02 30.37 15.90
CA LEU A 136 5.98 28.93 15.69
C LEU A 136 6.70 28.53 14.38
N GLU A 137 6.51 29.30 13.31
CA GLU A 137 7.20 29.12 12.03
C GLU A 137 8.72 29.26 12.20
N THR A 138 9.17 30.26 12.97
CA THR A 138 10.58 30.45 13.31
C THR A 138 11.15 29.26 14.09
N VAL A 139 10.40 28.74 15.07
CA VAL A 139 10.81 27.55 15.84
C VAL A 139 10.91 26.32 14.95
N ILE A 140 9.96 26.13 14.03
CA ILE A 140 9.98 25.03 13.06
C ILE A 140 11.22 25.14 12.16
N GLN A 141 11.54 26.33 11.67
CA GLN A 141 12.71 26.54 10.82
C GLN A 141 14.01 26.22 11.59
N GLN A 142 14.18 26.73 12.80
CA GLN A 142 15.34 26.45 13.64
C GLN A 142 15.49 24.95 13.95
N TYR A 143 14.38 24.26 14.21
CA TYR A 143 14.38 22.81 14.40
C TYR A 143 14.85 22.07 13.14
N LEU A 144 14.32 22.44 11.98
CA LEU A 144 14.66 21.81 10.70
C LEU A 144 16.13 22.07 10.33
N GLU A 145 16.68 23.25 10.64
CA GLU A 145 18.11 23.54 10.48
C GLU A 145 18.97 22.58 11.32
N ILE A 146 18.63 22.36 12.59
CA ILE A 146 19.35 21.41 13.45
C ILE A 146 19.24 19.98 12.92
N ILE A 147 18.04 19.54 12.51
CA ILE A 147 17.84 18.18 11.99
C ILE A 147 18.55 17.96 10.65
N SER A 148 18.69 19.00 9.83
CA SER A 148 19.41 18.91 8.54
C SER A 148 20.92 18.74 8.68
N MET A 149 21.48 18.89 9.89
CA MET A 149 22.89 18.57 10.13
C MET A 149 23.13 17.09 9.86
N LYS A 150 24.09 16.77 8.97
CA LYS A 150 24.35 15.42 8.47
C LYS A 150 24.35 14.34 9.56
N ASP A 151 25.15 14.51 10.60
CA ASP A 151 25.29 13.50 11.65
C ASP A 151 23.99 13.29 12.44
N VAL A 152 23.18 14.34 12.60
CA VAL A 152 21.88 14.32 13.28
C VAL A 152 20.85 13.60 12.42
N GLU A 153 20.74 13.98 11.14
CA GLU A 153 19.84 13.36 10.18
C GLU A 153 20.12 11.87 10.06
N GLU A 154 21.39 11.50 9.83
CA GLU A 154 21.80 10.10 9.70
C GLU A 154 21.51 9.30 10.97
N SER A 155 21.83 9.86 12.15
CA SER A 155 21.58 9.20 13.44
C SER A 155 20.11 8.91 13.69
N LEU A 156 19.22 9.86 13.36
CA LEU A 156 17.78 9.69 13.52
C LEU A 156 17.21 8.75 12.46
N THR A 157 17.65 8.91 11.21
CA THR A 157 17.17 8.14 10.06
C THR A 157 17.55 6.67 10.17
N ILE A 158 18.76 6.35 10.62
CA ILE A 158 19.18 4.95 10.84
C ILE A 158 18.36 4.27 11.94
N ASN A 159 18.06 4.99 13.03
CA ASN A 159 17.20 4.44 14.08
C ASN A 159 15.78 4.18 13.54
N LEU A 160 15.28 5.03 12.66
CA LEU A 160 14.01 4.83 11.98
C LEU A 160 14.05 3.62 11.02
N ILE A 161 15.08 3.52 10.16
CA ILE A 161 15.29 2.38 9.27
C ILE A 161 15.31 1.08 10.08
N ARG A 162 16.08 1.04 11.16
CA ARG A 162 16.12 -0.12 12.06
C ARG A 162 14.73 -0.48 12.58
N ALA A 163 13.99 0.49 13.12
CA ALA A 163 12.66 0.26 13.67
C ALA A 163 11.68 -0.28 12.62
N GLU A 164 11.74 0.23 11.39
CA GLU A 164 10.92 -0.27 10.27
C GLU A 164 11.33 -1.66 9.82
N PHE A 165 12.62 -1.90 9.65
CA PHE A 165 13.15 -3.19 9.17
C PHE A 165 12.98 -4.30 10.20
N MET A 166 13.04 -3.99 11.50
CA MET A 166 12.79 -4.97 12.55
C MET A 166 11.39 -5.61 12.46
N LYS A 167 10.39 -4.88 11.92
CA LYS A 167 9.04 -5.41 11.71
C LYS A 167 9.00 -6.48 10.60
N LEU A 168 9.97 -6.47 9.69
CA LEU A 168 10.03 -7.37 8.54
C LEU A 168 11.08 -8.48 8.70
N TYR A 169 12.11 -8.26 9.51
CA TYR A 169 13.26 -9.16 9.61
C TYR A 169 13.58 -9.59 11.05
N GLY A 170 12.86 -9.10 12.06
CA GLY A 170 13.21 -9.34 13.46
C GLY A 170 14.51 -8.62 13.85
N GLN A 171 15.42 -9.30 14.55
CA GLN A 171 16.63 -8.68 15.14
C GLN A 171 17.99 -9.21 14.62
N PRO A 172 18.16 -9.57 13.33
CA PRO A 172 19.45 -10.01 12.81
C PRO A 172 20.40 -8.83 12.59
N SER A 173 21.71 -9.11 12.60
CA SER A 173 22.72 -8.14 12.15
C SER A 173 22.62 -6.78 12.89
N PHE A 174 22.76 -5.68 12.15
CA PHE A 174 22.67 -4.31 12.63
C PHE A 174 21.26 -3.91 13.14
N LEU A 175 20.24 -4.75 12.89
CA LEU A 175 18.90 -4.55 13.43
C LEU A 175 18.81 -4.93 14.92
N ASN A 176 19.76 -5.69 15.45
CA ASN A 176 19.80 -6.01 16.86
C ASN A 176 19.93 -4.72 17.71
N PRO A 177 19.04 -4.47 18.69
CA PRO A 177 19.14 -3.29 19.56
C PRO A 177 20.45 -3.18 20.36
N SER A 178 21.16 -4.29 20.58
CA SER A 178 22.49 -4.28 21.20
C SER A 178 23.56 -3.65 20.30
N PHE A 179 23.38 -3.68 18.98
CA PHE A 179 24.29 -3.07 18.01
C PHE A 179 24.11 -1.55 17.98
N GLN A 180 25.21 -0.82 18.17
CA GLN A 180 25.22 0.63 18.34
C GLN A 180 26.43 1.19 17.59
N GLY A 181 26.27 2.38 17.02
CA GLY A 181 27.31 3.00 16.21
C GLY A 181 26.79 4.19 15.39
N ILE A 182 27.63 4.68 14.50
CA ILE A 182 27.31 5.66 13.44
C ILE A 182 27.07 4.95 12.10
N THR A 183 26.64 5.68 11.07
CA THR A 183 26.33 5.14 9.73
C THR A 183 27.36 4.17 9.18
N ASN A 184 28.65 4.53 9.28
CA ASN A 184 29.73 3.68 8.78
C ASN A 184 29.82 2.32 9.50
N ASP A 185 29.51 2.26 10.80
CA ASP A 185 29.48 1.00 11.55
C ASP A 185 28.35 0.09 11.04
N PHE A 186 27.20 0.68 10.70
CA PHE A 186 26.06 -0.06 10.14
C PHE A 186 26.36 -0.60 8.74
N ILE A 187 26.98 0.23 7.89
CA ILE A 187 27.44 -0.18 6.55
C ILE A 187 28.45 -1.33 6.67
N HIS A 188 29.44 -1.20 7.55
CA HIS A 188 30.44 -2.24 7.80
C HIS A 188 29.77 -3.54 8.25
N ARG A 189 28.86 -3.45 9.23
CA ARG A 189 28.14 -4.62 9.74
C ARG A 189 27.28 -5.30 8.68
N PHE A 190 26.61 -4.52 7.83
CA PHE A 190 25.85 -5.06 6.69
C PHE A 190 26.77 -5.74 5.67
N LYS A 191 27.93 -5.14 5.38
CA LYS A 191 28.94 -5.72 4.49
C LYS A 191 29.42 -7.08 5.00
N GLU A 192 29.70 -7.20 6.29
CA GLU A 192 30.08 -8.45 6.94
C GLU A 192 28.98 -9.52 6.90
N ASP A 193 27.74 -9.14 7.25
CA ASP A 193 26.66 -10.10 7.46
C ASP A 193 25.92 -10.50 6.17
N PHE A 194 26.01 -9.69 5.10
CA PHE A 194 25.30 -9.91 3.84
C PHE A 194 26.26 -9.95 2.63
N MET A 195 27.11 -8.93 2.45
CA MET A 195 27.88 -8.82 1.20
C MET A 195 29.01 -9.85 1.09
N ILE A 196 29.82 -10.01 2.16
CA ILE A 196 30.92 -10.99 2.18
C ILE A 196 30.39 -12.42 1.93
N PRO A 197 29.30 -12.88 2.59
CA PRO A 197 28.72 -14.18 2.29
C PRO A 197 28.29 -14.36 0.83
N VAL A 198 27.70 -13.35 0.19
CA VAL A 198 27.35 -13.40 -1.24
C VAL A 198 28.60 -13.52 -2.12
N MET A 199 29.66 -12.76 -1.83
CA MET A 199 30.92 -12.86 -2.58
C MET A 199 31.56 -14.25 -2.43
N GLN A 200 31.53 -14.84 -1.23
CA GLN A 200 32.02 -16.19 -0.98
C GLN A 200 31.17 -17.26 -1.69
N GLU A 201 29.86 -17.05 -1.80
CA GLU A 201 28.95 -17.91 -2.54
C GLU A 201 29.22 -17.88 -4.04
N LEU A 202 29.48 -16.70 -4.62
CA LEU A 202 29.87 -16.59 -6.03
C LEU A 202 31.22 -17.28 -6.30
N ASP A 203 32.19 -17.14 -5.39
CA ASP A 203 33.47 -17.88 -5.47
C ASP A 203 33.24 -19.40 -5.44
N PHE A 204 32.34 -19.87 -4.57
CA PHE A 204 31.96 -21.29 -4.52
C PHE A 204 31.30 -21.76 -5.83
N ILE A 205 30.42 -20.96 -6.42
CA ILE A 205 29.79 -21.28 -7.72
C ILE A 205 30.83 -21.39 -8.83
N GLN A 206 31.80 -20.48 -8.90
CA GLN A 206 32.89 -20.59 -9.88
C GLN A 206 33.76 -21.83 -9.64
N TRP A 207 33.98 -22.17 -8.36
CA TRP A 207 34.79 -23.32 -7.96
C TRP A 207 34.13 -24.66 -8.32
N ILE A 208 32.80 -24.79 -8.22
CA ILE A 208 32.08 -26.03 -8.54
C ILE A 208 31.85 -26.23 -10.03
N GLN A 209 31.69 -25.15 -10.82
CA GLN A 209 31.34 -25.22 -12.25
C GLN A 209 32.29 -26.09 -13.10
N ASN A 210 33.53 -26.32 -12.65
CA ASN A 210 34.55 -27.07 -13.37
C ASN A 210 34.96 -28.37 -12.65
N ARG A 211 34.11 -28.91 -11.76
CA ARG A 211 34.44 -30.10 -10.95
C ARG A 211 33.55 -31.29 -11.26
N ASP A 212 34.15 -32.45 -11.03
CA ASP A 212 33.46 -33.73 -11.06
C ASP A 212 32.59 -33.88 -9.80
N LEU A 213 31.30 -34.10 -10.02
CA LEU A 213 30.31 -34.29 -8.96
C LEU A 213 30.63 -35.53 -8.11
N GLU A 214 31.25 -36.57 -8.68
CA GLU A 214 31.59 -37.79 -7.93
C GLU A 214 32.72 -37.55 -6.91
N LEU A 215 33.59 -36.56 -7.16
CA LEU A 215 34.73 -36.23 -6.29
C LEU A 215 34.43 -35.06 -5.36
N ILE A 216 33.23 -34.50 -5.41
CA ILE A 216 32.94 -33.20 -4.81
C ILE A 216 33.05 -33.21 -3.29
N GLU A 217 32.66 -34.29 -2.60
CA GLU A 217 32.82 -34.38 -1.14
C GLU A 217 34.30 -34.29 -0.75
N LYS A 218 35.17 -35.02 -1.47
CA LYS A 218 36.61 -35.08 -1.20
C LYS A 218 37.27 -33.72 -1.46
N ASP A 219 36.89 -33.07 -2.54
CA ASP A 219 37.43 -31.76 -2.90
C ASP A 219 36.92 -30.67 -1.96
N LEU A 220 35.64 -30.70 -1.61
CA LEU A 220 35.04 -29.78 -0.66
C LEU A 220 35.64 -29.94 0.74
N LYS A 221 35.98 -31.18 1.15
CA LYS A 221 36.69 -31.44 2.42
C LYS A 221 38.05 -30.77 2.49
N LYS A 222 38.78 -30.67 1.36
CA LYS A 222 40.09 -29.98 1.29
C LYS A 222 39.91 -28.47 1.35
N GLU A 223 38.87 -27.96 0.69
CA GLU A 223 38.62 -26.52 0.53
C GLU A 223 37.75 -25.92 1.65
N LYS A 224 37.27 -26.72 2.61
CA LYS A 224 36.41 -26.26 3.72
C LYS A 224 36.98 -25.10 4.54
N ALA A 225 38.30 -24.90 4.50
CA ALA A 225 39.00 -23.83 5.22
C ALA A 225 39.14 -22.52 4.40
N ARG A 226 38.79 -22.56 3.10
CA ARG A 226 38.88 -21.40 2.19
C ARG A 226 37.98 -20.26 2.62
N SER A 227 36.76 -20.56 3.03
CA SER A 227 35.81 -19.57 3.54
C SER A 227 34.72 -20.21 4.38
N LYS A 228 33.92 -19.36 5.05
CA LYS A 228 32.76 -19.82 5.83
C LYS A 228 31.73 -20.52 4.92
N CYS A 229 31.48 -19.97 3.73
CA CYS A 229 30.59 -20.60 2.74
C CYS A 229 31.02 -22.04 2.42
N PHE A 230 32.31 -22.29 2.12
CA PHE A 230 32.81 -23.65 1.86
C PHE A 230 32.67 -24.58 3.06
N SER A 231 32.92 -24.07 4.27
CA SER A 231 32.75 -24.82 5.52
C SER A 231 31.29 -25.24 5.73
N ASP A 232 30.34 -24.33 5.51
CA ASP A 232 28.92 -24.57 5.70
C ASP A 232 28.36 -25.50 4.61
N GLN A 233 28.80 -25.33 3.36
CA GLN A 233 28.53 -26.28 2.26
C GLN A 233 29.02 -27.68 2.60
N TYR A 234 30.25 -27.82 3.09
CA TYR A 234 30.79 -29.14 3.48
C TYR A 234 29.94 -29.81 4.57
N LYS A 235 29.53 -29.05 5.60
CA LYS A 235 28.67 -29.56 6.67
C LYS A 235 27.30 -30.00 6.14
N LEU A 236 26.71 -29.23 5.23
CA LEU A 236 25.41 -29.53 4.63
C LEU A 236 25.50 -30.77 3.73
N TYR A 237 26.51 -30.83 2.86
CA TYR A 237 26.77 -32.00 2.02
C TYR A 237 26.92 -33.27 2.85
N ARG A 238 27.63 -33.22 3.99
CA ARG A 238 27.78 -34.36 4.90
C ARG A 238 26.46 -34.86 5.50
N LYS A 239 25.44 -34.01 5.57
CA LYS A 239 24.11 -34.35 6.09
C LYS A 239 23.17 -34.86 5.00
N VAL A 240 23.24 -34.27 3.80
CA VAL A 240 22.24 -34.47 2.74
C VAL A 240 22.76 -35.35 1.60
N GLY A 241 24.07 -35.35 1.35
CA GLY A 241 24.73 -36.14 0.30
C GLY A 241 24.85 -35.43 -1.05
N GLU A 242 24.34 -34.21 -1.17
CA GLU A 242 24.37 -33.40 -2.39
C GLU A 242 24.47 -31.91 -2.05
N ILE A 243 24.73 -31.09 -3.08
CA ILE A 243 24.65 -29.63 -2.97
C ILE A 243 23.23 -29.22 -3.30
N LEU A 244 22.52 -28.76 -2.29
CA LEU A 244 21.13 -28.34 -2.44
C LEU A 244 21.04 -27.06 -3.28
N PRO A 245 20.07 -26.97 -4.20
CA PRO A 245 19.76 -25.71 -4.88
C PRO A 245 19.05 -24.74 -3.93
N CYS A 246 19.13 -23.45 -4.25
CA CYS A 246 18.32 -22.42 -3.60
C CYS A 246 16.85 -22.63 -3.97
N SER A 247 15.96 -22.53 -2.97
CA SER A 247 14.52 -22.66 -3.18
C SER A 247 13.85 -21.38 -3.73
N LEU A 248 14.53 -20.23 -3.72
CA LEU A 248 13.93 -18.92 -4.10
C LEU A 248 14.49 -18.36 -5.41
N LEU A 249 15.80 -18.49 -5.60
CA LEU A 249 16.48 -18.20 -6.85
C LEU A 249 16.68 -19.53 -7.57
N GLU A 250 16.49 -19.56 -8.90
CA GLU A 250 16.63 -20.76 -9.74
C GLU A 250 17.83 -21.66 -9.35
N GLU A 251 17.83 -22.93 -9.80
CA GLU A 251 18.80 -24.01 -9.48
C GLU A 251 20.31 -23.69 -9.67
N ARG A 252 20.64 -22.48 -10.14
CA ARG A 252 22.01 -21.99 -10.36
C ARG A 252 22.72 -21.56 -9.07
N PHE A 253 21.99 -21.28 -8.00
CA PHE A 253 22.58 -20.86 -6.71
C PHE A 253 22.44 -21.98 -5.68
N PRO A 254 23.48 -22.25 -4.87
CA PRO A 254 23.38 -23.29 -3.88
C PRO A 254 22.69 -22.77 -2.60
N GLY A 255 21.80 -23.57 -2.04
CA GLY A 255 21.16 -23.31 -0.77
C GLY A 255 22.08 -23.66 0.40
N THR A 256 22.46 -22.67 1.20
CA THR A 256 23.29 -22.85 2.41
C THR A 256 22.56 -22.47 3.68
N LEU A 257 21.64 -21.52 3.58
CA LEU A 257 20.90 -20.97 4.69
C LEU A 257 19.54 -21.64 4.76
N GLN A 258 19.11 -22.01 5.93
CA GLN A 258 17.71 -22.39 6.11
C GLN A 258 16.83 -21.14 6.07
N LEU A 259 15.69 -21.19 5.37
CA LEU A 259 14.73 -20.10 5.40
C LEU A 259 14.10 -19.97 6.79
N GLU A 260 14.07 -18.75 7.33
CA GLU A 260 13.64 -18.45 8.70
C GLU A 260 12.92 -17.10 8.73
N GLU A 261 12.16 -16.84 9.79
CA GLU A 261 11.48 -15.56 10.04
C GLU A 261 12.41 -14.35 9.92
N MET A 262 13.69 -14.48 10.32
CA MET A 262 14.65 -13.38 10.25
C MET A 262 15.11 -13.01 8.83
N HIS A 263 14.79 -13.84 7.83
CA HIS A 263 15.11 -13.56 6.43
C HIS A 263 14.02 -12.71 5.78
N PHE A 264 12.75 -12.98 6.10
CA PHE A 264 11.59 -12.18 5.74
C PHE A 264 10.35 -12.72 6.46
N SER A 265 9.91 -12.04 7.52
CA SER A 265 8.84 -12.48 8.42
C SER A 265 7.52 -12.83 7.70
N PRO A 266 7.06 -12.11 6.65
CA PRO A 266 5.83 -12.49 5.93
C PRO A 266 5.82 -13.90 5.32
N LEU A 267 6.99 -14.54 5.15
CA LEU A 267 7.11 -15.89 4.60
C LEU A 267 7.85 -16.86 5.52
N GLY A 268 8.56 -16.34 6.51
CA GLY A 268 9.45 -17.13 7.33
C GLY A 268 8.70 -17.90 8.42
N ILE A 269 9.08 -19.15 8.60
CA ILE A 269 8.58 -20.01 9.66
C ILE A 269 9.63 -20.02 10.78
N SER A 270 9.17 -20.04 12.04
CA SER A 270 10.09 -20.21 13.16
C SER A 270 10.69 -21.62 13.14
N ALA A 271 12.02 -21.72 13.10
CA ALA A 271 12.76 -22.99 13.19
C ALA A 271 12.45 -23.80 14.47
N LYS A 272 11.78 -23.20 15.47
CA LYS A 272 11.36 -23.87 16.70
C LYS A 272 10.06 -24.66 16.56
N ILE A 273 9.40 -24.60 15.41
CA ILE A 273 8.08 -25.23 15.17
C ILE A 273 8.27 -26.43 14.24
N GLU A 274 8.89 -27.49 14.77
CA GLU A 274 9.25 -28.69 14.01
C GLU A 274 8.02 -29.33 13.31
N ASN A 275 6.84 -29.26 13.92
CA ASN A 275 5.61 -29.87 13.42
C ASN A 275 5.04 -29.23 12.13
N VAL A 276 5.55 -28.08 11.71
CA VAL A 276 5.15 -27.44 10.44
C VAL A 276 5.98 -27.96 9.26
N PHE A 277 7.12 -28.60 9.53
CA PHE A 277 8.00 -29.15 8.50
C PHE A 277 7.65 -30.60 8.17
N TRP A 278 7.90 -30.99 6.92
CA TRP A 278 7.66 -32.35 6.45
C TRP A 278 8.49 -33.34 7.25
N ASN A 279 7.83 -34.30 7.92
CA ASN A 279 8.45 -35.25 8.86
C ASN A 279 9.30 -34.60 9.97
N GLY A 280 8.96 -33.38 10.38
CA GLY A 280 9.74 -32.65 11.39
C GLY A 280 11.11 -32.20 10.90
N LYS A 281 11.38 -32.26 9.59
CA LYS A 281 12.67 -31.91 8.99
C LYS A 281 12.56 -30.68 8.12
N GLU A 282 13.32 -29.67 8.48
CA GLU A 282 13.45 -28.42 7.75
C GLU A 282 14.04 -28.70 6.36
N SER A 283 13.35 -28.25 5.30
CA SER A 283 13.70 -28.59 3.91
C SER A 283 13.91 -27.40 2.98
N THR A 284 13.62 -26.17 3.42
CA THR A 284 13.70 -24.98 2.57
C THR A 284 15.03 -24.27 2.78
N TYR A 285 15.94 -24.40 1.81
CA TYR A 285 17.26 -23.76 1.83
C TYR A 285 17.34 -22.63 0.81
N ILE A 286 17.92 -21.51 1.21
CA ILE A 286 18.12 -20.32 0.39
C ILE A 286 19.61 -19.99 0.30
N SER A 287 19.97 -19.29 -0.77
CA SER A 287 21.33 -18.77 -0.96
C SER A 287 21.53 -17.47 -0.17
N HIS A 288 22.78 -17.09 0.06
CA HIS A 288 23.13 -15.77 0.60
C HIS A 288 22.65 -14.65 -0.33
N LEU A 289 22.72 -14.86 -1.65
CA LEU A 289 22.17 -13.90 -2.61
C LEU A 289 20.64 -13.76 -2.45
N ALA A 290 19.91 -14.85 -2.26
CA ALA A 290 18.47 -14.80 -2.02
C ALA A 290 18.15 -14.01 -0.74
N ARG A 291 18.91 -14.23 0.34
CA ARG A 291 18.79 -13.45 1.58
C ARG A 291 19.04 -11.95 1.35
N LEU A 292 20.03 -11.58 0.55
CA LEU A 292 20.29 -10.17 0.19
C LEU A 292 19.09 -9.58 -0.58
N ILE A 293 18.57 -10.31 -1.57
CA ILE A 293 17.42 -9.87 -2.38
C ILE A 293 16.16 -9.69 -1.52
N LEU A 294 15.88 -10.61 -0.60
CA LEU A 294 14.79 -10.46 0.37
C LEU A 294 14.98 -9.22 1.27
N PHE A 295 16.22 -8.90 1.64
CA PHE A 295 16.53 -7.72 2.45
C PHE A 295 16.34 -6.39 1.69
N CYS A 296 16.32 -6.43 0.35
CA CYS A 296 16.07 -5.27 -0.49
C CYS A 296 14.57 -4.96 -0.70
N ILE A 297 13.65 -5.84 -0.29
CA ILE A 297 12.19 -5.67 -0.44
C ILE A 297 11.68 -4.28 -0.01
N PRO A 298 12.11 -3.67 1.13
CA PRO A 298 11.57 -2.40 1.60
C PRO A 298 11.84 -1.27 0.61
N LEU A 299 12.87 -1.37 -0.23
CA LEU A 299 13.13 -0.42 -1.31
C LEU A 299 12.21 -0.62 -2.52
N GLY A 300 11.82 -1.87 -2.82
CA GLY A 300 10.99 -2.25 -3.96
C GLY A 300 9.48 -2.16 -3.74
N VAL A 301 9.03 -2.00 -2.50
CA VAL A 301 7.62 -1.82 -2.15
C VAL A 301 7.25 -0.37 -1.86
N CYS A 302 5.96 -0.06 -1.99
CA CYS A 302 5.36 1.18 -1.53
C CYS A 302 4.87 1.01 -0.08
N ALA A 303 5.06 2.02 0.78
CA ALA A 303 4.62 1.95 2.17
C ALA A 303 3.88 3.22 2.58
N PHE A 304 2.74 3.05 3.26
CA PHE A 304 1.90 4.11 3.79
C PHE A 304 1.25 3.68 5.10
N ASP A 305 0.70 4.64 5.86
CA ASP A 305 0.05 4.37 7.13
C ASP A 305 -1.46 4.29 6.92
N ARG A 306 -2.10 3.23 7.43
CA ARG A 306 -3.56 3.03 7.35
C ARG A 306 -4.08 2.65 8.74
N GLN A 307 -5.28 3.13 9.08
CA GLN A 307 -5.97 2.63 10.26
C GLN A 307 -6.57 1.27 9.97
N GLU A 308 -6.14 0.27 10.74
CA GLU A 308 -6.68 -1.08 10.70
C GLU A 308 -7.25 -1.45 12.06
N LYS A 309 -8.25 -2.33 12.08
CA LYS A 309 -8.69 -2.93 13.36
C LYS A 309 -7.52 -3.75 13.91
N GLY A 310 -7.05 -3.42 15.11
CA GLY A 310 -5.98 -4.18 15.75
C GLY A 310 -6.40 -5.64 15.98
N TYR A 311 -5.43 -6.51 16.26
CA TYR A 311 -5.66 -7.95 16.46
C TYR A 311 -6.79 -8.27 17.47
N ASN A 312 -6.94 -7.45 18.51
CA ASN A 312 -7.99 -7.59 19.53
C ASN A 312 -9.35 -6.99 19.13
N GLN A 313 -9.48 -6.45 17.92
CA GLN A 313 -10.68 -5.84 17.32
C GLN A 313 -11.34 -4.71 18.13
N SER A 314 -10.70 -4.25 19.21
CA SER A 314 -11.23 -3.28 20.18
C SER A 314 -10.92 -1.83 19.81
N SER A 315 -9.83 -1.58 19.08
CA SER A 315 -9.43 -0.25 18.64
C SER A 315 -8.81 -0.28 17.25
N ASN A 316 -9.02 0.80 16.49
CA ASN A 316 -8.27 1.06 15.26
C ASN A 316 -6.87 1.55 15.64
N GLU A 317 -5.85 0.93 15.08
CA GLU A 317 -4.46 1.33 15.25
C GLU A 317 -3.87 1.72 13.89
N TRP A 318 -2.96 2.71 13.91
CA TRP A 318 -2.21 3.09 12.73
C TRP A 318 -1.13 2.04 12.46
N GLN A 319 -1.27 1.32 11.35
CA GLN A 319 -0.33 0.31 10.92
C GLN A 319 0.41 0.76 9.67
N ARG A 320 1.70 0.43 9.61
CA ARG A 320 2.53 0.67 8.43
C ARG A 320 2.31 -0.46 7.43
N ILE A 321 1.62 -0.18 6.33
CA ILE A 321 1.29 -1.18 5.31
C ILE A 321 2.28 -1.08 4.17
N TYR A 322 2.85 -2.23 3.81
CA TYR A 322 3.69 -2.41 2.64
C TYR A 322 2.86 -3.01 1.52
N THR A 323 3.03 -2.48 0.32
CA THR A 323 2.20 -2.80 -0.84
C THR A 323 3.06 -2.99 -2.08
N PHE A 324 2.71 -3.99 -2.88
CA PHE A 324 3.41 -4.36 -4.09
C PHE A 324 2.44 -4.84 -5.17
N VAL A 325 2.66 -4.41 -6.40
CA VAL A 325 1.90 -4.88 -7.56
C VAL A 325 2.80 -5.86 -8.32
N ASN A 326 2.49 -7.15 -8.22
CA ASN A 326 3.14 -8.17 -9.01
C ASN A 326 2.38 -8.38 -10.33
N ALA A 327 3.07 -8.43 -11.45
CA ALA A 327 2.46 -8.64 -12.75
C ALA A 327 3.32 -9.59 -13.60
N ASP A 328 2.69 -10.51 -14.34
CA ASP A 328 3.39 -11.36 -15.32
C ASP A 328 3.80 -10.52 -16.54
N THR A 329 4.93 -9.81 -16.42
CA THR A 329 5.40 -8.89 -17.45
C THR A 329 6.92 -8.72 -17.38
N SER A 330 7.47 -7.96 -18.33
CA SER A 330 8.89 -7.66 -18.32
C SER A 330 9.30 -6.86 -17.08
N ILE A 331 10.55 -7.02 -16.65
CA ILE A 331 11.08 -6.29 -15.48
C ILE A 331 11.00 -4.77 -15.64
N ARG A 332 11.13 -4.25 -16.87
CA ARG A 332 10.95 -2.81 -17.16
C ARG A 332 9.52 -2.35 -16.90
N GLN A 333 8.55 -3.14 -17.36
CA GLN A 333 7.14 -2.83 -17.17
C GLN A 333 6.73 -3.00 -15.71
N LEU A 334 7.21 -4.05 -15.03
CA LEU A 334 6.94 -4.28 -13.61
C LEU A 334 7.49 -3.14 -12.73
N LYS A 335 8.70 -2.66 -13.04
CA LYS A 335 9.29 -1.46 -12.42
C LYS A 335 8.41 -0.24 -12.64
N LYS A 336 7.99 0.01 -13.88
CA LYS A 336 7.14 1.15 -14.25
C LYS A 336 5.82 1.16 -13.45
N ILE A 337 5.12 0.04 -13.40
CA ILE A 337 3.86 -0.11 -12.65
C ILE A 337 4.05 0.25 -11.17
N ASN A 338 5.10 -0.27 -10.53
CA ASN A 338 5.35 -0.01 -9.11
C ASN A 338 5.85 1.42 -8.84
N ASP A 339 6.64 2.02 -9.73
CA ASP A 339 7.04 3.42 -9.61
C ASP A 339 5.84 4.37 -9.75
N GLU A 340 4.93 4.12 -10.69
CA GLU A 340 3.68 4.87 -10.85
C GLU A 340 2.75 4.72 -9.64
N PHE A 341 2.74 3.53 -9.02
CA PHE A 341 1.98 3.27 -7.81
C PHE A 341 2.50 4.08 -6.61
N VAL A 342 3.82 4.22 -6.45
CA VAL A 342 4.43 5.02 -5.37
C VAL A 342 4.02 6.50 -5.44
N LEU A 343 3.86 7.06 -6.65
CA LEU A 343 3.42 8.45 -6.84
C LEU A 343 1.99 8.71 -6.30
N ARG A 344 1.22 7.66 -6.01
CA ARG A 344 -0.20 7.74 -5.63
C ARG A 344 -0.45 7.39 -4.16
N LYS A 345 0.61 7.10 -3.40
CA LYS A 345 0.55 6.61 -2.01
C LYS A 345 -0.24 7.50 -1.04
N ASP A 346 -0.34 8.80 -1.33
CA ASP A 346 -1.00 9.79 -0.47
C ASP A 346 -2.52 9.91 -0.75
N ARG A 347 -3.09 9.06 -1.63
CA ARG A 347 -4.54 8.99 -1.90
C ARG A 347 -5.20 7.91 -1.02
N ASP A 348 -6.47 8.12 -0.64
CA ASP A 348 -7.24 7.20 0.23
C ASP A 348 -7.26 5.73 -0.25
N HIS A 349 -7.13 5.51 -1.56
CA HIS A 349 -7.25 4.19 -2.20
C HIS A 349 -6.34 4.08 -3.45
N PRO A 350 -5.02 3.89 -3.28
CA PRO A 350 -4.05 3.94 -4.38
C PRO A 350 -4.25 2.81 -5.40
N PHE A 351 -4.79 1.67 -4.97
CA PHE A 351 -5.07 0.53 -5.86
C PHE A 351 -6.25 0.80 -6.81
N SER A 352 -7.36 1.34 -6.29
CA SER A 352 -8.53 1.67 -7.12
C SER A 352 -8.17 2.62 -8.27
N GLU A 353 -7.25 3.55 -8.02
CA GLU A 353 -6.73 4.48 -9.03
C GLU A 353 -5.78 3.80 -10.03
N LEU A 354 -4.96 2.83 -9.60
CA LEU A 354 -4.16 2.02 -10.52
C LEU A 354 -5.06 1.22 -11.47
N ILE A 355 -6.10 0.57 -10.92
CA ILE A 355 -7.07 -0.16 -11.74
C ILE A 355 -7.70 0.78 -12.75
N TYR A 356 -8.18 1.95 -12.32
CA TYR A 356 -8.78 2.95 -13.20
C TYR A 356 -7.91 3.29 -14.41
N ASP A 357 -6.61 3.45 -14.23
CA ASP A 357 -5.70 3.75 -15.35
C ASP A 357 -5.44 2.55 -16.24
N LEU A 358 -5.38 1.33 -15.68
CA LEU A 358 -5.35 0.10 -16.48
C LEU A 358 -6.63 -0.09 -17.31
N LEU A 359 -7.75 0.51 -16.91
CA LEU A 359 -8.99 0.55 -17.73
C LEU A 359 -8.88 1.46 -18.95
N GLN A 360 -7.96 2.44 -18.95
CA GLN A 360 -7.76 3.35 -20.07
C GLN A 360 -6.93 2.72 -21.21
N GLU A 361 -6.34 1.54 -21.00
CA GLU A 361 -5.66 0.77 -22.05
C GLU A 361 -6.66 0.02 -22.97
N THR A 362 -6.18 -0.57 -24.07
CA THR A 362 -7.04 -1.31 -25.02
C THR A 362 -7.69 -2.54 -24.35
N GLU A 363 -9.00 -2.73 -24.52
CA GLU A 363 -9.85 -3.76 -23.87
C GLU A 363 -9.21 -5.16 -23.77
N LYS A 364 -8.64 -5.71 -24.85
CA LYS A 364 -7.99 -7.04 -24.81
C LYS A 364 -6.70 -7.09 -23.99
N LYS A 365 -5.89 -6.02 -24.03
CA LYS A 365 -4.69 -5.91 -23.18
C LYS A 365 -5.10 -5.69 -21.72
N SER A 366 -6.12 -4.88 -21.46
CA SER A 366 -6.63 -4.63 -20.10
C SER A 366 -7.14 -5.90 -19.43
N ILE A 367 -7.92 -6.75 -20.11
CA ILE A 367 -8.40 -8.02 -19.54
C ILE A 367 -7.23 -8.93 -19.14
N TRP A 368 -6.27 -9.13 -20.05
CA TRP A 368 -5.11 -9.98 -19.78
C TRP A 368 -4.22 -9.40 -18.68
N THR A 369 -3.95 -8.09 -18.72
CA THR A 369 -3.15 -7.41 -17.70
C THR A 369 -3.80 -7.50 -16.33
N LEU A 370 -5.11 -7.23 -16.22
CA LEU A 370 -5.83 -7.30 -14.95
C LEU A 370 -5.84 -8.72 -14.35
N GLN A 371 -6.01 -9.75 -15.18
CA GLN A 371 -5.98 -11.15 -14.75
C GLN A 371 -4.60 -11.59 -14.23
N ASN A 372 -3.53 -11.01 -14.76
CA ASN A 372 -2.16 -11.37 -14.43
C ASN A 372 -1.52 -10.40 -13.43
N ILE A 373 -2.32 -9.56 -12.76
CA ILE A 373 -1.89 -8.73 -11.64
C ILE A 373 -2.28 -9.42 -10.32
N MET A 374 -1.29 -9.55 -9.45
CA MET A 374 -1.47 -9.88 -8.04
C MET A 374 -1.07 -8.67 -7.21
N PHE A 375 -2.03 -8.16 -6.47
CA PHE A 375 -1.76 -7.14 -5.47
C PHE A 375 -1.42 -7.80 -4.14
N VAL A 376 -0.37 -7.30 -3.49
CA VAL A 376 0.10 -7.83 -2.21
C VAL A 376 0.17 -6.68 -1.21
N GLU A 377 -0.49 -6.84 -0.07
CA GLU A 377 -0.34 -6.00 1.11
C GLU A 377 0.20 -6.84 2.27
N PHE A 378 1.15 -6.29 3.02
CA PHE A 378 1.60 -6.93 4.24
C PHE A 378 2.01 -5.90 5.29
N TYR A 379 1.89 -6.29 6.55
CA TYR A 379 2.39 -5.52 7.68
C TYR A 379 2.73 -6.44 8.85
N GLY A 380 3.71 -6.02 9.67
CA GLY A 380 4.12 -6.73 10.88
C GLY A 380 3.55 -6.05 12.13
N GLU A 381 2.89 -6.83 12.98
CA GLU A 381 2.38 -6.45 14.30
C GLU A 381 3.02 -7.34 15.38
N GLY A 382 4.13 -6.87 15.96
CA GLY A 382 4.89 -7.65 16.95
C GLY A 382 5.54 -8.89 16.33
N LYS A 383 5.06 -10.08 16.72
CA LYS A 383 5.48 -11.39 16.15
C LYS A 383 4.53 -11.91 15.07
N ASN A 384 3.42 -11.19 14.82
CA ASN A 384 2.43 -11.60 13.85
C ASN A 384 2.63 -10.78 12.57
N THR A 385 2.55 -11.45 11.43
CA THR A 385 2.57 -10.78 10.13
C THR A 385 1.28 -11.09 9.40
N GLN A 386 0.61 -10.06 8.90
CA GLN A 386 -0.55 -10.24 8.03
C GLN A 386 -0.10 -10.06 6.59
N LEU A 387 -0.52 -10.99 5.74
CA LEU A 387 -0.30 -10.98 4.30
C LEU A 387 -1.66 -11.10 3.62
N ASN A 388 -2.08 -10.02 2.99
CA ASN A 388 -3.27 -9.99 2.14
C ASN A 388 -2.82 -9.97 0.69
N TYR A 389 -3.37 -10.87 -0.12
CA TYR A 389 -3.16 -10.84 -1.55
C TYR A 389 -4.48 -11.08 -2.25
N PHE A 390 -4.67 -10.45 -3.40
CA PHE A 390 -5.81 -10.75 -4.24
C PHE A 390 -5.45 -10.70 -5.71
N HIS A 391 -6.17 -11.52 -6.47
CA HIS A 391 -6.13 -11.59 -7.91
C HIS A 391 -7.47 -11.09 -8.47
N ILE A 392 -7.44 -10.44 -9.63
CA ILE A 392 -8.65 -10.00 -10.31
C ILE A 392 -9.19 -11.19 -11.12
N SER A 393 -10.40 -11.64 -10.80
CA SER A 393 -11.02 -12.74 -11.53
C SER A 393 -11.31 -12.32 -12.97
N LYS A 394 -11.34 -13.30 -13.89
CA LYS A 394 -11.65 -13.05 -15.31
C LYS A 394 -12.91 -12.20 -15.51
N ARG A 395 -13.99 -12.51 -14.80
CA ARG A 395 -15.26 -11.75 -14.91
C ARG A 395 -15.17 -10.32 -14.40
N ILE A 396 -14.42 -10.09 -13.32
CA ILE A 396 -14.19 -8.74 -12.80
C ILE A 396 -13.32 -7.95 -13.78
N ALA A 397 -12.28 -8.57 -14.35
CA ALA A 397 -11.45 -7.96 -15.39
C ALA A 397 -12.24 -7.65 -16.67
N GLU A 398 -13.14 -8.54 -17.09
CA GLU A 398 -14.08 -8.32 -18.20
C GLU A 398 -15.04 -7.15 -17.91
N PHE A 399 -15.62 -7.09 -16.72
CA PHE A 399 -16.48 -5.98 -16.30
C PHE A 399 -15.72 -4.65 -16.42
N PHE A 400 -14.54 -4.59 -15.83
CA PHE A 400 -13.67 -3.41 -15.82
C PHE A 400 -13.25 -2.98 -17.22
N SER A 401 -12.93 -3.92 -18.10
CA SER A 401 -12.49 -3.61 -19.48
C SER A 401 -13.65 -3.29 -20.44
N SER A 402 -14.87 -3.69 -20.10
CA SER A 402 -16.05 -3.46 -20.94
C SER A 402 -16.63 -2.05 -20.80
N LYS A 403 -17.53 -1.68 -21.71
CA LYS A 403 -18.35 -0.45 -21.60
C LYS A 403 -19.18 -0.36 -20.30
N ASN A 404 -19.33 -1.46 -19.55
CA ASN A 404 -20.15 -1.50 -18.34
C ASN A 404 -19.48 -0.80 -17.16
N SER A 405 -18.15 -0.67 -17.14
CA SER A 405 -17.41 0.05 -16.09
C SER A 405 -17.44 1.57 -16.28
N LYS A 406 -17.82 2.09 -17.45
CA LYS A 406 -17.86 3.53 -17.77
C LYS A 406 -18.75 4.36 -16.84
N ASP A 407 -19.70 3.74 -16.15
CA ASP A 407 -20.48 4.45 -15.13
C ASP A 407 -19.61 4.83 -13.92
N LEU A 408 -18.59 4.05 -13.58
CA LEU A 408 -17.64 4.37 -12.51
C LEU A 408 -16.81 5.63 -12.82
N GLU A 409 -16.48 5.86 -14.10
CA GLU A 409 -15.75 7.06 -14.55
C GLU A 409 -16.54 8.34 -14.34
N GLN A 410 -17.87 8.26 -14.37
CA GLN A 410 -18.78 9.40 -14.20
C GLN A 410 -19.02 9.78 -12.73
N ILE A 411 -18.42 9.05 -11.77
CA ILE A 411 -18.50 9.38 -10.34
C ILE A 411 -17.49 10.49 -10.03
N ARG A 412 -17.99 11.71 -9.80
CA ARG A 412 -17.17 12.92 -9.54
C ARG A 412 -16.34 12.82 -8.25
N TYR A 413 -16.91 12.27 -7.17
CA TYR A 413 -16.21 12.14 -5.89
C TYR A 413 -15.24 10.95 -5.93
N ALA A 414 -13.94 11.23 -6.08
CA ALA A 414 -12.90 10.21 -6.19
C ALA A 414 -12.86 9.26 -4.98
N SER A 415 -13.01 9.78 -3.76
CA SER A 415 -13.06 8.97 -2.54
C SER A 415 -14.20 7.95 -2.56
N PHE A 416 -15.41 8.38 -2.94
CA PHE A 416 -16.57 7.50 -3.08
C PHE A 416 -16.40 6.50 -4.23
N ARG A 417 -15.94 6.95 -5.40
CA ARG A 417 -15.64 6.07 -6.55
C ARG A 417 -14.68 4.95 -6.15
N ASN A 418 -13.62 5.31 -5.43
CA ASN A 418 -12.58 4.36 -5.05
C ASN A 418 -13.05 3.36 -3.99
N GLN A 419 -13.96 3.74 -3.09
CA GLN A 419 -14.61 2.81 -2.16
C GLN A 419 -15.47 1.78 -2.89
N VAL A 420 -16.22 2.21 -3.93
CA VAL A 420 -17.03 1.31 -4.75
C VAL A 420 -16.15 0.34 -5.53
N ILE A 421 -15.08 0.83 -6.16
CA ILE A 421 -14.10 -0.01 -6.87
C ILE A 421 -13.46 -1.02 -5.90
N GLN A 422 -13.04 -0.59 -4.72
CA GLN A 422 -12.45 -1.47 -3.71
C GLN A 422 -13.43 -2.56 -3.28
N ALA A 423 -14.70 -2.24 -3.05
CA ALA A 423 -15.71 -3.23 -2.70
C ALA A 423 -15.87 -4.29 -3.79
N ILE A 424 -15.90 -3.89 -5.07
CA ILE A 424 -15.97 -4.80 -6.21
C ILE A 424 -14.77 -5.76 -6.24
N LEU A 425 -13.56 -5.22 -6.05
CA LEU A 425 -12.32 -6.00 -6.03
C LEU A 425 -12.26 -6.97 -4.85
N ASP A 426 -12.70 -6.54 -3.68
CA ASP A 426 -12.86 -7.35 -2.47
C ASP A 426 -13.98 -8.40 -2.58
N ARG A 427 -14.73 -8.42 -3.70
CA ARG A 427 -15.91 -9.27 -3.90
C ARG A 427 -17.02 -9.02 -2.86
N LYS A 428 -17.11 -7.78 -2.37
CA LYS A 428 -18.16 -7.29 -1.47
C LYS A 428 -19.17 -6.47 -2.26
N ASP A 429 -20.43 -6.52 -1.83
CA ASP A 429 -21.47 -5.68 -2.43
C ASP A 429 -21.24 -4.19 -2.08
N PRO A 430 -21.09 -3.28 -3.06
CA PRO A 430 -20.89 -1.85 -2.79
C PRO A 430 -22.12 -1.13 -2.23
N MET A 431 -23.30 -1.76 -2.14
CA MET A 431 -24.55 -1.12 -1.71
C MET A 431 -24.42 -0.37 -0.38
N GLY A 432 -23.70 -0.91 0.60
CA GLY A 432 -23.48 -0.24 1.89
C GLY A 432 -22.67 1.06 1.79
N PHE A 433 -21.81 1.20 0.78
CA PHE A 433 -21.12 2.46 0.47
C PHE A 433 -22.07 3.44 -0.25
N ILE A 434 -22.86 2.94 -1.21
CA ILE A 434 -23.85 3.73 -1.94
C ILE A 434 -24.88 4.34 -0.98
N GLU A 435 -25.41 3.56 -0.04
CA GLU A 435 -26.38 4.03 0.97
C GLU A 435 -25.78 5.15 1.84
N ARG A 436 -24.57 4.95 2.36
CA ARG A 436 -23.91 5.93 3.23
C ARG A 436 -23.62 7.24 2.48
N HIS A 437 -23.13 7.15 1.25
CA HIS A 437 -22.86 8.34 0.45
C HIS A 437 -24.15 9.05 0.05
N LEU A 438 -25.21 8.33 -0.33
CA LEU A 438 -26.52 8.92 -0.63
C LEU A 438 -27.08 9.67 0.59
N ARG A 439 -26.96 9.07 1.78
CA ARG A 439 -27.36 9.70 3.05
C ARG A 439 -26.62 11.03 3.27
N GLN A 440 -25.32 11.06 2.99
CA GLN A 440 -24.48 12.25 3.09
C GLN A 440 -24.90 13.32 2.08
N MET A 441 -25.15 12.95 0.82
CA MET A 441 -25.59 13.88 -0.23
C MET A 441 -26.93 14.55 0.12
N ILE A 442 -27.89 13.79 0.68
CA ILE A 442 -29.16 14.34 1.19
C ILE A 442 -28.91 15.34 2.32
N GLN A 443 -27.97 15.03 3.23
CA GLN A 443 -27.62 15.84 4.40
C GLN A 443 -27.02 17.19 4.00
N GLU A 444 -26.13 17.15 3.01
CA GLU A 444 -25.38 18.31 2.51
C GLU A 444 -26.16 19.10 1.43
N GLY A 445 -27.29 18.55 0.95
CA GLY A 445 -28.07 19.11 -0.15
C GLY A 445 -27.29 19.14 -1.47
N ARG A 446 -26.50 18.08 -1.73
CA ARG A 446 -25.65 17.92 -2.93
C ARG A 446 -26.25 16.87 -3.87
N SER A 447 -25.81 16.90 -5.13
CA SER A 447 -26.32 15.98 -6.15
C SER A 447 -25.93 14.53 -5.88
N ALA A 448 -26.91 13.63 -5.89
CA ALA A 448 -26.72 12.19 -5.75
C ALA A 448 -26.41 11.46 -7.08
N TRP A 449 -26.01 12.19 -8.13
CA TRP A 449 -25.67 11.60 -9.43
C TRP A 449 -24.62 10.48 -9.33
N GLY A 450 -23.60 10.66 -8.50
CA GLY A 450 -22.58 9.63 -8.25
C GLY A 450 -23.16 8.32 -7.71
N CYS A 451 -24.18 8.40 -6.83
CA CYS A 451 -24.87 7.22 -6.30
C CYS A 451 -25.61 6.44 -7.39
N GLN A 452 -26.28 7.15 -8.31
CA GLN A 452 -26.93 6.53 -9.47
C GLN A 452 -25.92 5.77 -10.34
N LYS A 453 -24.75 6.38 -10.57
CA LYS A 453 -23.70 5.77 -11.38
C LYS A 453 -23.09 4.54 -10.73
N ALA A 454 -22.82 4.60 -9.43
CA ALA A 454 -22.39 3.44 -8.66
C ALA A 454 -23.42 2.30 -8.68
N LEU A 455 -24.72 2.63 -8.60
CA LEU A 455 -25.80 1.65 -8.66
C LEU A 455 -25.92 0.99 -10.04
N GLN A 456 -25.77 1.76 -11.13
CA GLN A 456 -25.73 1.24 -12.49
C GLN A 456 -24.55 0.30 -12.70
N ALA A 457 -23.36 0.67 -12.24
CA ALA A 457 -22.16 -0.17 -12.30
C ALA A 457 -22.38 -1.49 -11.53
N ARG A 458 -22.92 -1.42 -10.30
CA ARG A 458 -23.27 -2.59 -9.48
C ARG A 458 -24.26 -3.51 -10.20
N TYR A 459 -25.36 -2.97 -10.74
CA TYR A 459 -26.37 -3.75 -11.45
C TYR A 459 -25.78 -4.50 -12.64
N LYS A 460 -25.00 -3.80 -13.48
CA LYS A 460 -24.33 -4.39 -14.64
C LYS A 460 -23.36 -5.49 -14.23
N LEU A 461 -22.57 -5.28 -13.19
CA LEU A 461 -21.68 -6.31 -12.65
C LEU A 461 -22.46 -7.55 -12.21
N ASN A 462 -23.54 -7.39 -11.45
CA ASN A 462 -24.35 -8.52 -10.96
C ASN A 462 -24.93 -9.35 -12.11
N GLN A 463 -25.46 -8.71 -13.15
CA GLN A 463 -25.99 -9.39 -14.34
C GLN A 463 -24.87 -10.10 -15.14
N MET A 464 -23.69 -9.49 -15.28
CA MET A 464 -22.51 -10.16 -15.86
C MET A 464 -22.06 -11.38 -15.05
N MET A 465 -22.17 -11.32 -13.72
CA MET A 465 -21.88 -12.47 -12.86
C MET A 465 -22.91 -13.60 -13.03
N GLN A 466 -24.13 -13.30 -13.51
CA GLN A 466 -25.15 -14.29 -13.86
C GLN A 466 -25.02 -14.82 -15.31
N GLY A 467 -24.16 -14.21 -16.14
CA GLY A 467 -23.83 -14.68 -17.49
C GLY A 467 -24.28 -13.77 -18.63
N GLU A 468 -24.88 -12.61 -18.33
CA GLU A 468 -25.28 -11.64 -19.34
C GLU A 468 -24.09 -10.80 -19.85
N GLN A 469 -23.87 -10.70 -21.16
CA GLN A 469 -22.73 -9.94 -21.70
C GLN A 469 -23.04 -8.46 -21.97
N ASP A 470 -24.28 -8.10 -22.31
CA ASP A 470 -24.67 -6.73 -22.64
C ASP A 470 -25.87 -6.30 -21.80
N VAL A 471 -25.58 -5.72 -20.64
CA VAL A 471 -26.59 -5.43 -19.61
C VAL A 471 -27.17 -4.03 -19.81
N ASP A 472 -28.46 -3.97 -20.12
CA ASP A 472 -29.16 -2.70 -20.32
C ASP A 472 -29.67 -2.10 -19.00
N ALA A 473 -28.97 -1.06 -18.52
CA ALA A 473 -29.37 -0.30 -17.33
C ALA A 473 -30.46 0.76 -17.60
N ARG A 474 -31.14 0.75 -18.77
CA ARG A 474 -32.24 1.68 -19.11
C ARG A 474 -33.37 1.69 -18.08
N ARG A 475 -33.70 0.54 -17.50
CA ARG A 475 -34.76 0.44 -16.48
C ARG A 475 -34.41 1.24 -15.22
N LEU A 476 -33.18 1.09 -14.72
CA LEU A 476 -32.63 1.92 -13.63
C LEU A 476 -32.64 3.41 -13.98
N LYS A 477 -32.27 3.76 -15.22
CA LYS A 477 -32.31 5.17 -15.67
C LYS A 477 -33.74 5.73 -15.64
N LYS A 478 -34.74 4.96 -16.08
CA LYS A 478 -36.15 5.38 -16.05
C LYS A 478 -36.62 5.68 -14.62
N VAL A 479 -36.28 4.82 -13.65
CA VAL A 479 -36.63 5.02 -12.24
C VAL A 479 -35.95 6.27 -11.67
N PHE A 480 -34.69 6.51 -12.03
CA PHE A 480 -33.99 7.74 -11.68
C PHE A 480 -34.68 8.99 -12.28
N ASP A 481 -35.07 8.94 -13.55
CA ASP A 481 -35.74 10.05 -14.23
C ASP A 481 -37.10 10.37 -13.60
N GLU A 482 -37.84 9.35 -13.13
CA GLU A 482 -39.09 9.52 -12.36
C GLU A 482 -38.86 10.27 -11.04
N GLY A 483 -37.80 9.92 -10.29
CA GLY A 483 -37.41 10.65 -9.09
C GLY A 483 -36.99 12.10 -9.39
N LYS A 484 -36.26 12.31 -10.49
CA LYS A 484 -35.82 13.64 -10.94
C LYS A 484 -36.99 14.53 -11.32
N GLU A 485 -38.02 13.97 -11.93
CA GLU A 485 -39.23 14.69 -12.30
C GLU A 485 -39.96 15.27 -11.07
N ILE A 486 -40.03 14.49 -9.99
CA ILE A 486 -40.56 14.93 -8.70
C ILE A 486 -39.67 16.04 -8.13
N SER A 487 -38.35 15.86 -8.15
CA SER A 487 -37.42 16.89 -7.68
C SER A 487 -37.67 18.22 -8.39
N HIS A 488 -37.77 18.21 -9.72
CA HIS A 488 -38.06 19.39 -10.54
C HIS A 488 -39.39 20.05 -10.16
N TYR A 489 -40.44 19.26 -9.91
CA TYR A 489 -41.73 19.79 -9.44
C TYR A 489 -41.60 20.51 -8.09
N PHE A 490 -40.92 19.92 -7.11
CA PHE A 490 -40.76 20.55 -5.79
C PHE A 490 -39.94 21.84 -5.87
N HIS A 491 -38.90 21.88 -6.70
CA HIS A 491 -38.12 23.09 -6.94
C HIS A 491 -38.94 24.19 -7.63
N LYS A 492 -39.72 23.85 -8.66
CA LYS A 492 -40.57 24.81 -9.40
C LYS A 492 -41.68 25.43 -8.53
N ASN A 493 -42.08 24.74 -7.45
CA ASN A 493 -43.15 25.19 -6.55
C ASN A 493 -42.63 25.73 -5.20
N ASP A 494 -41.35 26.11 -5.10
CA ASP A 494 -40.72 26.62 -3.88
C ASP A 494 -40.85 25.70 -2.64
N ARG A 495 -40.92 24.38 -2.87
CA ARG A 495 -41.04 23.33 -1.83
C ARG A 495 -39.77 22.47 -1.70
N ALA A 496 -38.64 22.94 -2.25
CA ALA A 496 -37.38 22.20 -2.24
C ALA A 496 -36.91 21.78 -0.83
N ASN A 497 -37.22 22.58 0.20
CA ASN A 497 -36.93 22.28 1.60
C ASN A 497 -37.60 20.97 2.11
N GLN A 498 -38.67 20.51 1.46
CA GLN A 498 -39.36 19.26 1.82
C GLN A 498 -38.68 18.02 1.24
N LEU A 499 -37.85 18.17 0.19
CA LEU A 499 -37.21 17.06 -0.50
C LEU A 499 -36.25 16.28 0.40
N ALA A 500 -35.48 16.97 1.26
CA ALA A 500 -34.55 16.31 2.16
C ALA A 500 -35.26 15.39 3.15
N GLY A 501 -36.31 15.88 3.81
CA GLY A 501 -37.10 15.10 4.76
C GLY A 501 -37.83 13.92 4.10
N LEU A 502 -38.34 14.13 2.88
CA LEU A 502 -38.94 13.07 2.07
C LEU A 502 -37.92 11.99 1.69
N SER A 503 -36.74 12.41 1.24
CA SER A 503 -35.65 11.51 0.83
C SER A 503 -35.14 10.70 2.01
N TYR A 504 -35.04 11.28 3.20
CA TYR A 504 -34.71 10.54 4.43
C TYR A 504 -35.74 9.46 4.77
N ARG A 505 -37.03 9.79 4.66
CA ARG A 505 -38.11 8.83 4.94
C ARG A 505 -38.06 7.65 3.97
N LEU A 506 -37.92 7.94 2.67
CA LEU A 506 -37.78 6.92 1.62
C LEU A 506 -36.50 6.09 1.83
N LEU A 507 -35.36 6.74 2.12
CA LEU A 507 -34.09 6.06 2.37
C LEU A 507 -34.16 5.10 3.56
N ASN A 508 -34.78 5.53 4.66
CA ASN A 508 -34.94 4.68 5.84
C ASN A 508 -35.90 3.52 5.58
N ALA A 509 -37.00 3.74 4.84
CA ALA A 509 -37.91 2.66 4.45
C ALA A 509 -37.23 1.65 3.51
N CYS A 510 -36.43 2.13 2.56
CA CYS A 510 -35.65 1.29 1.64
C CYS A 510 -34.63 0.44 2.42
N LYS A 511 -33.84 1.07 3.30
CA LYS A 511 -32.88 0.38 4.18
C LYS A 511 -33.53 -0.69 5.06
N ALA A 512 -34.72 -0.43 5.59
CA ALA A 512 -35.45 -1.36 6.44
C ALA A 512 -36.19 -2.46 5.66
N GLY A 513 -36.13 -2.47 4.32
CA GLY A 513 -36.93 -3.38 3.49
C GLY A 513 -38.44 -3.12 3.57
N ASN A 514 -38.86 -1.96 4.08
CA ASN A 514 -40.27 -1.65 4.32
C ASN A 514 -40.95 -1.11 3.05
N LYS A 515 -41.28 -2.03 2.15
CA LYS A 515 -41.95 -1.75 0.87
C LYS A 515 -43.25 -0.97 1.02
N ASN A 516 -44.07 -1.31 2.02
CA ASN A 516 -45.37 -0.67 2.25
C ASN A 516 -45.19 0.82 2.58
N GLN A 517 -44.32 1.14 3.53
CA GLN A 517 -44.05 2.52 3.92
C GLN A 517 -43.45 3.33 2.76
N PHE A 518 -42.56 2.70 1.98
CA PHE A 518 -41.94 3.32 0.83
C PHE A 518 -42.99 3.65 -0.26
N TYR A 519 -43.82 2.67 -0.61
CA TYR A 519 -44.90 2.80 -1.57
C TYR A 519 -45.94 3.84 -1.14
N ASP A 520 -46.42 3.80 0.11
CA ASP A 520 -47.37 4.78 0.65
C ASP A 520 -46.81 6.20 0.58
N SER A 521 -45.51 6.35 0.83
CA SER A 521 -44.85 7.65 0.74
C SER A 521 -44.83 8.15 -0.71
N ILE A 522 -44.53 7.27 -1.67
CA ILE A 522 -44.54 7.63 -3.09
C ILE A 522 -45.95 7.97 -3.59
N LEU A 523 -46.96 7.17 -3.26
CA LEU A 523 -48.34 7.45 -3.65
C LEU A 523 -48.79 8.82 -3.18
N ARG A 524 -48.51 9.18 -1.92
CA ARG A 524 -48.84 10.50 -1.38
C ARG A 524 -48.16 11.63 -2.15
N ILE A 525 -46.93 11.44 -2.62
CA ILE A 525 -46.24 12.42 -3.49
C ILE A 525 -47.04 12.61 -4.78
N TYR A 526 -47.29 11.53 -5.54
CA TYR A 526 -47.99 11.62 -6.84
C TYR A 526 -49.40 12.19 -6.71
N ILE A 527 -50.14 11.80 -5.66
CA ILE A 527 -51.46 12.37 -5.34
C ILE A 527 -51.35 13.87 -5.06
N SER A 528 -50.37 14.30 -4.25
CA SER A 528 -50.17 15.72 -3.96
C SER A 528 -49.76 16.56 -5.17
N MET A 529 -49.19 15.92 -6.19
CA MET A 529 -48.80 16.52 -7.46
C MET A 529 -49.95 16.50 -8.49
N GLY A 530 -51.04 15.79 -8.21
CA GLY A 530 -52.12 15.58 -9.18
C GLY A 530 -51.67 14.81 -10.43
N ARG A 531 -50.71 13.89 -10.29
CA ARG A 531 -50.15 13.12 -11.41
C ARG A 531 -50.55 11.66 -11.37
N GLU A 532 -50.64 11.07 -12.55
CA GLU A 532 -50.79 9.62 -12.69
C GLU A 532 -49.57 8.90 -12.11
N ILE A 533 -49.82 7.77 -11.46
CA ILE A 533 -48.81 6.94 -10.81
C ILE A 533 -48.12 6.11 -11.90
N PRO A 534 -46.79 6.23 -12.09
CA PRO A 534 -46.08 5.42 -13.07
C PRO A 534 -46.25 3.91 -12.85
N PRO A 535 -46.51 3.13 -13.91
CA PRO A 535 -46.60 1.66 -13.80
C PRO A 535 -45.34 1.00 -13.25
N SER A 536 -44.17 1.63 -13.42
CA SER A 536 -42.87 1.20 -12.89
C SER A 536 -42.86 1.05 -11.36
N ILE A 537 -43.73 1.75 -10.63
CA ILE A 537 -43.84 1.68 -9.17
C ILE A 537 -44.34 0.30 -8.72
N LEU A 538 -45.11 -0.42 -9.55
CA LEU A 538 -45.57 -1.78 -9.23
C LEU A 538 -44.39 -2.77 -9.11
N ASN A 539 -43.23 -2.46 -9.71
CA ASN A 539 -42.03 -3.27 -9.58
C ASN A 539 -41.49 -3.35 -8.15
N ILE A 540 -41.85 -2.42 -7.26
CA ILE A 540 -41.50 -2.44 -5.83
C ILE A 540 -41.94 -3.76 -5.17
N PHE A 541 -43.08 -4.31 -5.59
CA PHE A 541 -43.62 -5.54 -5.03
C PHE A 541 -43.20 -6.79 -5.79
N HIS A 542 -43.20 -6.71 -7.13
CA HIS A 542 -42.97 -7.88 -7.97
C HIS A 542 -41.50 -8.28 -8.10
N GLU A 543 -40.55 -7.33 -7.98
CA GLU A 543 -39.09 -7.56 -8.07
C GLU A 543 -38.63 -8.42 -9.26
N GLN A 544 -39.42 -8.48 -10.33
CA GLN A 544 -39.12 -9.34 -11.49
C GLN A 544 -37.89 -8.87 -12.27
N ASP A 545 -37.69 -7.55 -12.34
CA ASP A 545 -36.68 -6.92 -13.20
C ASP A 545 -35.61 -6.13 -12.42
N LEU A 546 -35.99 -5.56 -11.29
CA LEU A 546 -35.14 -4.76 -10.39
C LEU A 546 -35.49 -5.14 -8.96
N SER A 547 -34.47 -5.28 -8.11
CA SER A 547 -34.74 -5.47 -6.69
C SER A 547 -35.36 -4.22 -6.07
N PHE A 548 -36.02 -4.37 -4.92
CA PHE A 548 -36.57 -3.22 -4.19
C PHE A 548 -35.49 -2.19 -3.84
N GLU A 549 -34.28 -2.65 -3.49
CA GLU A 549 -33.15 -1.77 -3.23
C GLU A 549 -32.74 -1.00 -4.50
N GLU A 550 -32.57 -1.69 -5.62
CA GLU A 550 -32.18 -1.06 -6.90
C GLU A 550 -33.19 0.00 -7.35
N TRP A 551 -34.49 -0.32 -7.23
CA TRP A 551 -35.55 0.63 -7.54
C TRP A 551 -35.50 1.82 -6.56
N GLY A 552 -35.50 1.54 -5.25
CA GLY A 552 -35.58 2.54 -4.20
C GLY A 552 -34.40 3.51 -4.20
N TYR A 553 -33.17 3.00 -4.21
CA TYR A 553 -31.97 3.84 -4.24
C TYR A 553 -31.83 4.64 -5.53
N SER A 554 -32.26 4.10 -6.68
CA SER A 554 -32.25 4.83 -7.94
C SER A 554 -33.25 5.99 -7.94
N PHE A 555 -34.46 5.74 -7.47
CA PHE A 555 -35.50 6.76 -7.34
C PHE A 555 -35.08 7.89 -6.39
N ILE A 556 -34.54 7.54 -5.20
CA ILE A 556 -34.05 8.53 -4.23
C ILE A 556 -32.87 9.33 -4.81
N SER A 557 -31.96 8.68 -5.55
CA SER A 557 -30.85 9.38 -6.22
C SER A 557 -31.38 10.39 -7.25
N GLY A 558 -32.44 10.04 -7.99
CA GLY A 558 -33.15 10.94 -8.89
C GLY A 558 -33.78 12.13 -8.16
N LEU A 559 -34.42 11.87 -7.03
CA LEU A 559 -35.03 12.89 -6.18
C LEU A 559 -34.01 13.94 -5.69
N GLN A 560 -32.75 13.54 -5.54
CA GLN A 560 -31.61 14.38 -5.12
C GLN A 560 -30.68 14.78 -6.28
N SER A 561 -31.18 14.82 -7.52
CA SER A 561 -30.35 15.11 -8.70
C SER A 561 -30.39 16.57 -9.18
N TYR A 562 -31.16 17.44 -8.53
CA TYR A 562 -31.32 18.83 -8.97
C TYR A 562 -30.08 19.67 -8.63
N GLU A 563 -29.46 20.27 -9.65
CA GLU A 563 -28.27 21.12 -9.52
C GLU A 563 -28.63 22.49 -8.94
N ASN A 564 -27.94 22.87 -7.86
CA ASN A 564 -27.84 24.27 -7.45
C ASN A 564 -26.61 24.85 -8.16
N ASN A 565 -26.80 25.61 -9.24
CA ASN A 565 -25.74 26.24 -10.05
C ASN A 565 -24.77 27.17 -9.28
N ASN A 566 -24.97 27.39 -7.97
CA ASN A 566 -24.26 28.40 -7.17
C ASN A 566 -23.29 27.84 -6.11
N LYS A 567 -23.01 26.52 -6.07
CA LYS A 567 -22.13 25.92 -5.04
C LYS A 567 -20.88 25.20 -5.59
N GLU A 568 -20.58 25.36 -6.89
CA GLU A 568 -19.58 24.51 -7.56
C GLU A 568 -18.12 24.96 -7.46
N GLU A 569 -17.80 26.13 -6.90
CA GLU A 569 -16.43 26.67 -6.93
C GLU A 569 -15.48 26.21 -5.81
N GLN A 570 -15.89 25.37 -4.84
CA GLN A 570 -15.06 25.12 -3.65
C GLN A 570 -14.37 23.76 -3.51
N ASP A 571 -14.66 22.76 -4.37
CA ASP A 571 -14.14 21.39 -4.15
C ASP A 571 -12.96 21.01 -5.07
N HIS A 572 -12.22 21.99 -5.60
CA HIS A 572 -10.92 21.77 -6.27
C HIS A 572 -9.75 21.99 -5.30
N VAL A 573 -9.61 21.15 -4.27
CA VAL A 573 -8.34 20.97 -3.51
C VAL A 573 -8.15 19.51 -3.16
#